data_AF-H3NW97-F1
#
_entry.id   AF-H3NW97-F1
#
_cell.length_a   1.000
_cell.length_b   1.000
_cell.length_c   1.000
_cell.angle_alpha   90.00
_cell.angle_beta   90.00
_cell.angle_gamma   90.00
#
_symmetry.space_group_name_H-M   'P 1'
#
loop_
_entity.id
_entity.type
_entity.pdbx_description
1 polymer ?
#
loop_
_entity_poly.entity_id
_entity_poly.type
_entity_poly.pdbx_seq_one_letter_code
_entity_poly.pdbx_strand_id
1 'polypeptide(L)'
;MMFNADSHASSAEAISEALAHELETLTQVVETLDIEHEALMGSDAERLEQAVAAKQRAIAAHAQARHAREALGLKDNLQQQVESHPGFFNGLKDAALADIEALRENGARSKNANQRNGMLIAGLRERTRTALGLLRPDAANVTLYGQRGSADDTMGSRLLGSA
;
A
#
# COMPACT_ATOMS: atom_id res chain seq x y z
N MET A 1 24.87 -8.90 -46.28
CA MET A 1 23.64 -8.75 -45.47
C MET A 1 24.08 -8.43 -44.04
N MET A 2 24.08 -7.16 -43.65
CA MET A 2 24.41 -6.68 -42.29
C MET A 2 23.29 -5.74 -41.85
N PHE A 3 22.17 -6.29 -41.38
CA PHE A 3 21.09 -5.53 -40.74
C PHE A 3 20.33 -6.52 -39.85
N ASN A 4 20.62 -6.51 -38.54
CA ASN A 4 19.72 -6.96 -37.46
C ASN A 4 20.38 -6.94 -36.07
N ALA A 5 21.72 -6.96 -35.96
CA ALA A 5 22.38 -6.96 -34.66
C ALA A 5 22.11 -5.68 -33.86
N ASP A 6 22.18 -4.51 -34.50
CA ASP A 6 21.95 -3.22 -33.82
C ASP A 6 20.48 -3.03 -33.38
N SER A 7 19.52 -3.57 -34.13
CA SER A 7 18.10 -3.49 -33.76
C SER A 7 17.75 -4.37 -32.57
N HIS A 8 18.43 -5.52 -32.41
CA HIS A 8 18.24 -6.41 -31.26
C HIS A 8 19.04 -5.97 -30.03
N ALA A 9 20.19 -5.33 -30.22
CA ALA A 9 20.95 -4.69 -29.14
C ALA A 9 20.17 -3.50 -28.57
N SER A 10 19.63 -2.63 -29.44
CA SER A 10 18.78 -1.50 -29.03
C SER A 10 17.51 -1.96 -28.32
N SER A 11 16.93 -3.11 -28.69
CA SER A 11 15.77 -3.65 -27.98
C SER A 11 16.14 -4.26 -26.62
N ALA A 12 17.29 -4.90 -26.48
CA ALA A 12 17.75 -5.46 -25.20
C ALA A 12 18.12 -4.37 -24.19
N GLU A 13 18.76 -3.29 -24.64
CA GLU A 13 19.08 -2.12 -23.81
C GLU A 13 17.79 -1.43 -23.32
N ALA A 14 16.81 -1.20 -24.20
CA ALA A 14 15.52 -0.62 -23.83
C ALA A 14 14.76 -1.49 -22.80
N ILE A 15 14.87 -2.82 -22.92
CA ILE A 15 14.32 -3.75 -21.93
C ILE A 15 15.03 -3.61 -20.59
N SER A 16 16.37 -3.60 -20.60
CA SER A 16 17.16 -3.49 -19.37
C SER A 16 16.86 -2.18 -18.65
N GLU A 17 16.75 -1.07 -19.38
CA GLU A 17 16.40 0.23 -18.83
C GLU A 17 14.98 0.24 -18.24
N ALA A 18 14.02 -0.39 -18.93
CA ALA A 18 12.65 -0.51 -18.41
C ALA A 18 12.58 -1.35 -17.12
N LEU A 19 13.36 -2.42 -17.01
CA LEU A 19 13.46 -3.24 -15.80
C LEU A 19 14.09 -2.45 -14.64
N ALA A 20 15.19 -1.75 -14.90
CA ALA A 20 15.85 -0.91 -13.91
C ALA A 20 14.91 0.21 -13.41
N HIS A 21 14.16 0.85 -14.32
CA HIS A 21 13.21 1.91 -13.95
C HIS A 21 12.00 1.37 -13.17
N GLU A 22 11.49 0.18 -13.52
CA GLU A 22 10.46 -0.48 -12.73
C GLU A 22 10.97 -0.83 -11.32
N LEU A 23 12.22 -1.27 -11.20
CA LEU A 23 12.85 -1.58 -9.92
C LEU A 23 13.01 -0.34 -9.05
N GLU A 24 13.46 0.77 -9.63
CA GLU A 24 13.59 2.05 -8.95
C GLU A 24 12.24 2.51 -8.37
N THR A 25 11.20 2.52 -9.21
CA THR A 25 9.86 2.95 -8.79
C THR A 25 9.26 2.00 -7.74
N LEU A 26 9.50 0.70 -7.83
CA LEU A 26 9.07 -0.26 -6.80
C LEU A 26 9.81 -0.06 -5.47
N THR A 27 11.09 0.29 -5.53
CA THR A 27 11.89 0.61 -4.34
C THR A 27 11.31 1.83 -3.62
N GLN A 28 10.95 2.88 -4.37
CA GLN A 28 10.25 4.05 -3.83
C GLN A 28 8.89 3.69 -3.19
N VAL A 29 8.17 2.71 -3.74
CA VAL A 29 6.93 2.21 -3.11
C VAL A 29 7.22 1.55 -1.77
N VAL A 30 8.28 0.73 -1.67
CA VAL A 30 8.67 0.10 -0.39
C VAL A 30 9.05 1.16 0.65
N GLU A 31 9.87 2.13 0.28
CA GLU A 31 10.30 3.21 1.17
C GLU A 31 9.12 4.05 1.67
N THR A 32 8.18 4.41 0.78
CA THR A 32 6.99 5.17 1.16
C THR A 32 6.05 4.38 2.08
N LEU A 33 5.99 3.05 1.97
CA LEU A 33 5.27 2.20 2.91
C LEU A 33 5.94 2.17 4.30
N ASP A 34 7.26 2.22 4.37
CA ASP A 34 7.97 2.30 5.65
C ASP A 34 7.80 3.69 6.30
N ILE A 35 7.80 4.77 5.51
CA ILE A 35 7.45 6.13 6.00
C ILE A 35 6.01 6.19 6.52
N GLU A 36 5.05 5.59 5.81
CA GLU A 36 3.66 5.46 6.27
C GLU A 36 3.59 4.70 7.60
N HIS A 37 4.39 3.64 7.75
CA HIS A 37 4.46 2.88 9.00
C HIS A 37 4.91 3.74 10.17
N GLU A 38 5.98 4.52 10.01
CA GLU A 38 6.46 5.43 11.04
C GLU A 38 5.44 6.51 11.39
N ALA A 39 4.76 7.07 10.39
CA ALA A 39 3.73 8.08 10.60
C ALA A 39 2.54 7.52 11.39
N LEU A 40 2.09 6.30 11.06
CA LEU A 40 1.03 5.60 11.80
C LEU A 40 1.43 5.32 13.26
N MET A 41 2.69 4.93 13.51
CA MET A 41 3.21 4.72 14.85
C MET A 41 3.32 6.03 15.65
N GLY A 42 3.71 7.13 14.99
CA GLY A 42 3.82 8.46 15.58
C GLY A 42 2.48 9.11 15.92
N SER A 43 1.36 8.59 15.41
CA SER A 43 0.00 9.19 15.56
C SER A 43 -0.09 10.64 15.08
N ASP A 44 0.76 11.02 14.12
CA ASP A 44 0.80 12.36 13.53
C ASP A 44 -0.05 12.37 12.25
N ALA A 45 -1.17 13.08 12.30
CA ALA A 45 -2.15 13.12 11.21
C ALA A 45 -1.62 13.83 9.96
N GLU A 46 -0.86 14.92 10.11
CA GLU A 46 -0.30 15.67 8.98
C GLU A 46 0.79 14.86 8.29
N ARG A 47 1.66 14.23 9.09
CA ARG A 47 2.70 13.34 8.57
C ARG A 47 2.10 12.11 7.88
N LEU A 48 0.98 11.59 8.39
CA LEU A 48 0.27 10.48 7.75
C LEU A 48 -0.34 10.89 6.40
N GLU A 49 -0.95 12.07 6.30
CA GLU A 49 -1.50 12.57 5.05
C GLU A 49 -0.41 12.75 3.98
N GLN A 50 0.73 13.32 4.35
CA GLN A 50 1.90 13.45 3.47
C GLN A 50 2.43 12.08 3.03
N ALA A 51 2.53 11.11 3.95
CA ALA A 51 2.98 9.75 3.65
C ALA A 51 2.03 9.02 2.69
N VAL A 52 0.72 9.17 2.87
CA VAL A 52 -0.30 8.61 1.96
C VAL A 52 -0.21 9.23 0.58
N ALA A 53 -0.06 10.56 0.48
CA ALA A 53 0.11 11.24 -0.80
C ALA A 53 1.41 10.83 -1.52
N ALA A 54 2.51 10.61 -0.78
CA ALA A 54 3.75 10.09 -1.32
C ALA A 54 3.60 8.66 -1.85
N LYS A 55 2.95 7.78 -1.07
CA LYS A 55 2.63 6.39 -1.47
C LYS A 55 1.79 6.34 -2.74
N GLN A 56 0.75 7.16 -2.85
CA GLN A 56 -0.10 7.22 -4.05
C GLN A 56 0.70 7.62 -5.29
N ARG A 57 1.59 8.62 -5.18
CA ARG A 57 2.48 9.02 -6.27
C ARG A 57 3.44 7.90 -6.66
N ALA A 58 4.07 7.24 -5.69
CA ALA A 58 4.99 6.14 -5.95
C ALA A 58 4.29 4.94 -6.63
N ILE A 59 3.08 4.59 -6.17
CA ILE A 59 2.28 3.52 -6.79
C ILE A 59 1.90 3.87 -8.23
N ALA A 60 1.51 5.11 -8.49
CA ALA A 60 1.19 5.56 -9.84
C ALA A 60 2.40 5.51 -10.77
N ALA A 61 3.57 5.96 -10.29
CA ALA A 61 4.83 5.88 -11.03
C ALA A 61 5.22 4.42 -11.33
N HIS A 62 5.12 3.53 -10.35
CA HIS A 62 5.39 2.11 -10.54
C HIS A 62 4.43 1.45 -11.55
N ALA A 63 3.13 1.78 -11.50
CA ALA A 63 2.17 1.29 -12.47
C ALA A 63 2.52 1.74 -13.90
N GLN A 64 2.98 2.99 -14.08
CA GLN A 64 3.43 3.49 -15.37
C GLN A 64 4.70 2.77 -15.85
N ALA A 65 5.70 2.61 -14.99
CA ALA A 65 6.94 1.90 -15.32
C ALA A 65 6.67 0.43 -15.71
N ARG A 66 5.78 -0.25 -14.97
CA ARG A 66 5.32 -1.59 -15.31
C ARG A 66 4.63 -1.64 -16.67
N HIS A 67 3.74 -0.70 -16.97
CA HIS A 67 3.10 -0.64 -18.29
C HIS A 67 4.09 -0.38 -19.43
N ALA A 68 5.10 0.45 -19.20
CA ALA A 68 6.17 0.69 -20.17
C ALA A 68 6.93 -0.61 -20.48
N ARG A 69 7.28 -1.40 -19.45
CA ARG A 69 7.86 -2.74 -19.64
C ARG A 69 6.91 -3.68 -20.38
N GLU A 70 5.63 -3.73 -20.00
CA GLU A 70 4.64 -4.60 -20.66
C GLU A 70 4.44 -4.24 -22.15
N ALA A 71 4.59 -2.96 -22.50
CA ALA A 71 4.55 -2.48 -23.89
C ALA A 71 5.75 -2.98 -24.72
N LEU A 72 6.88 -3.28 -24.08
CA LEU A 72 8.04 -3.94 -24.71
C LEU A 72 7.84 -5.46 -24.89
N GLY A 73 6.65 -5.98 -24.56
CA GLY A 73 6.32 -7.40 -24.71
C GLY A 73 6.74 -8.26 -23.52
N LEU A 74 7.29 -7.66 -22.46
CA LEU A 74 7.71 -8.33 -21.25
C LEU A 74 6.56 -8.43 -20.27
N LYS A 75 6.00 -9.63 -20.11
CA LYS A 75 4.84 -9.88 -19.25
C LYS A 75 5.18 -10.87 -18.16
N ASP A 76 4.59 -12.05 -18.22
CA ASP A 76 4.86 -13.16 -17.31
C ASP A 76 6.10 -13.93 -17.76
N ASN A 77 6.80 -14.57 -16.82
CA ASN A 77 8.06 -15.29 -17.07
C ASN A 77 9.21 -14.39 -17.58
N LEU A 78 9.36 -13.20 -16.98
CA LEU A 78 10.43 -12.23 -17.27
C LEU A 78 11.82 -12.87 -17.38
N GLN A 79 12.16 -13.75 -16.44
CA GLN A 79 13.43 -14.46 -16.42
C GLN A 79 13.65 -15.28 -17.71
N GLN A 80 12.67 -16.06 -18.12
CA GLN A 80 12.76 -16.88 -19.34
C GLN A 80 12.81 -16.00 -20.61
N GLN A 81 12.10 -14.87 -20.61
CA GLN A 81 12.10 -13.91 -21.72
C GLN A 81 13.47 -13.22 -21.87
N VAL A 82 14.09 -12.81 -20.77
CA VAL A 82 15.46 -12.26 -20.78
C VAL A 82 16.48 -13.34 -21.16
N GLU A 83 16.32 -14.57 -20.66
CA GLU A 83 17.25 -15.66 -20.95
C GLU A 83 17.25 -16.10 -22.42
N SER A 84 16.09 -16.05 -23.06
CA SER A 84 15.89 -16.47 -24.46
C SER A 84 16.07 -15.34 -25.48
N HIS A 85 16.18 -14.09 -25.04
CA HIS A 85 16.28 -12.94 -25.94
C HIS A 85 17.71 -12.80 -26.50
N PRO A 86 17.88 -12.87 -27.84
CA PRO A 86 19.18 -12.96 -28.48
C PRO A 86 19.99 -11.66 -28.47
N GLY A 87 19.44 -10.55 -27.95
CA GLY A 87 20.12 -9.26 -27.85
C GLY A 87 20.87 -9.02 -26.52
N PHE A 88 20.71 -9.91 -25.53
CA PHE A 88 21.39 -9.77 -24.24
C PHE A 88 22.82 -10.31 -24.29
N PHE A 89 23.79 -9.41 -24.42
CA PHE A 89 25.21 -9.70 -24.39
C PHE A 89 25.95 -8.75 -23.43
N ASN A 90 27.25 -8.95 -23.21
CA ASN A 90 28.12 -8.04 -22.44
C ASN A 90 27.64 -7.71 -21.01
N GLY A 91 27.13 -8.70 -20.27
CA GLY A 91 26.71 -8.53 -18.88
C GLY A 91 25.35 -7.85 -18.68
N LEU A 92 24.71 -7.34 -19.74
CA LEU A 92 23.32 -6.85 -19.70
C LEU A 92 22.35 -7.96 -19.26
N LYS A 93 22.65 -9.21 -19.62
CA LYS A 93 21.85 -10.37 -19.19
C LYS A 93 21.86 -10.52 -17.67
N ASP A 94 23.04 -10.48 -17.07
CA ASP A 94 23.20 -10.68 -15.64
C ASP A 94 22.60 -9.51 -14.85
N ALA A 95 22.74 -8.28 -15.36
CA ALA A 95 22.10 -7.10 -14.79
C ALA A 95 20.58 -7.22 -14.83
N ALA A 96 19.99 -7.54 -15.99
CA ALA A 96 18.54 -7.70 -16.12
C ALA A 96 17.99 -8.84 -15.26
N LEU A 97 18.73 -9.95 -15.12
CA LEU A 97 18.35 -11.04 -14.21
C LEU A 97 18.42 -10.63 -12.74
N ALA A 98 19.43 -9.85 -12.36
CA ALA A 98 19.53 -9.28 -11.01
C ALA A 98 18.37 -8.32 -10.73
N ASP A 99 18.01 -7.47 -11.69
CA ASP A 99 16.87 -6.55 -11.58
C ASP A 99 15.54 -7.31 -11.42
N ILE A 100 15.35 -8.41 -12.15
CA ILE A 100 14.16 -9.28 -12.03
C ILE A 100 14.07 -9.91 -10.63
N GLU A 101 15.18 -10.40 -10.08
CA GLU A 101 15.18 -10.97 -8.74
C GLU A 101 14.93 -9.89 -7.67
N ALA A 102 15.55 -8.72 -7.82
CA ALA A 102 15.31 -7.57 -6.94
C ALA A 102 13.85 -7.09 -7.01
N LEU A 103 13.23 -7.08 -8.20
CA LEU A 103 11.82 -6.77 -8.39
C LEU A 103 10.93 -7.76 -7.63
N ARG A 104 11.26 -9.05 -7.68
CA ARG A 104 10.53 -10.10 -6.95
C ARG A 104 10.66 -9.93 -5.45
N GLU A 105 11.86 -9.67 -4.95
CA GLU A 105 12.12 -9.42 -3.54
C GLU A 105 11.39 -8.17 -3.04
N ASN A 106 11.51 -7.05 -3.75
CA ASN A 106 10.82 -5.80 -3.41
C ASN A 106 9.29 -5.94 -3.54
N GLY A 107 8.80 -6.77 -4.46
CA GLY A 107 7.40 -7.14 -4.55
C GLY A 107 6.91 -7.87 -3.29
N ALA A 108 7.69 -8.81 -2.77
CA ALA A 108 7.38 -9.49 -1.52
C ALA A 108 7.45 -8.52 -0.31
N ARG A 109 8.46 -7.66 -0.26
CA ARG A 109 8.64 -6.64 0.79
C ARG A 109 7.49 -5.65 0.81
N SER A 110 7.10 -5.10 -0.34
CA SER A 110 5.97 -4.16 -0.45
C SER A 110 4.65 -4.79 0.01
N LYS A 111 4.39 -6.05 -0.37
CA LYS A 111 3.22 -6.79 0.10
C LYS A 111 3.21 -6.95 1.63
N ASN A 112 4.35 -7.32 2.21
CA ASN A 112 4.48 -7.48 3.67
C ASN A 112 4.31 -6.14 4.40
N ALA A 113 4.97 -5.08 3.93
CA ALA A 113 4.88 -3.74 4.51
C ALA A 113 3.45 -3.20 4.45
N ASN A 114 2.76 -3.38 3.31
CA ASN A 114 1.37 -2.97 3.17
C ASN A 114 0.43 -3.78 4.09
N GLN A 115 0.65 -5.09 4.24
CA GLN A 115 -0.11 -5.92 5.18
C GLN A 115 0.10 -5.46 6.63
N ARG A 116 1.35 -5.16 7.01
CA ARG A 116 1.70 -4.62 8.33
C ARG A 116 0.98 -3.29 8.62
N ASN A 117 1.02 -2.36 7.67
CA ASN A 117 0.34 -1.07 7.80
C ASN A 117 -1.18 -1.25 7.89
N GLY A 118 -1.75 -2.16 7.09
CA GLY A 118 -3.17 -2.50 7.16
C GLY A 118 -3.62 -3.02 8.53
N MET A 119 -2.83 -3.89 9.16
CA MET A 119 -3.12 -4.38 10.52
C MET A 119 -3.05 -3.26 11.56
N LEU A 120 -2.07 -2.37 11.45
CA LEU A 120 -1.92 -1.22 12.36
C LEU A 120 -3.12 -0.27 12.24
N ILE A 121 -3.53 0.06 11.01
CA ILE A 121 -4.71 0.89 10.73
C ILE A 121 -5.98 0.25 11.32
N ALA A 122 -6.16 -1.07 11.16
CA ALA A 122 -7.30 -1.78 11.72
C ALA A 122 -7.32 -1.69 13.25
N GLY A 123 -6.18 -1.88 13.92
CA GLY A 123 -6.06 -1.73 15.37
C GLY A 123 -6.34 -0.31 15.87
N LEU A 124 -5.80 0.71 15.19
CA LEU A 124 -6.05 2.11 15.52
C LEU A 124 -7.54 2.48 15.36
N ARG A 125 -8.20 1.97 14.31
CA ARG A 125 -9.64 2.16 14.09
C ARG A 125 -10.47 1.51 15.19
N GLU A 126 -10.14 0.29 15.60
CA GLU A 126 -10.86 -0.39 16.67
C GLU A 126 -10.73 0.36 17.99
N ARG A 127 -9.50 0.75 18.37
CA ARG A 127 -9.26 1.56 19.58
C ARG A 127 -10.05 2.87 19.57
N THR A 128 -10.09 3.55 18.44
CA THR A 128 -10.86 4.79 18.28
C THR A 128 -12.36 4.53 18.44
N ARG A 129 -12.87 3.44 17.87
CA ARG A 129 -14.28 3.04 17.98
C ARG A 129 -14.66 2.70 19.43
N THR A 130 -13.82 1.95 20.14
CA THR A 130 -14.04 1.64 21.58
C THR A 130 -14.05 2.92 22.41
N ALA A 131 -13.10 3.83 22.19
CA ALA A 131 -13.03 5.10 22.91
C ALA A 131 -14.26 5.97 22.66
N LEU A 132 -14.73 6.06 21.40
CA LEU A 132 -15.98 6.74 21.06
C LEU A 132 -17.20 6.06 21.69
N GLY A 133 -17.21 4.73 21.81
CA GLY A 133 -18.26 3.98 22.51
C GLY A 133 -18.33 4.30 24.00
N LEU A 134 -17.18 4.46 24.67
CA LEU A 134 -17.13 4.87 26.08
C LEU A 134 -17.53 6.34 26.28
N LEU A 135 -17.12 7.22 25.37
CA LEU A 135 -17.42 8.66 25.43
C LEU A 135 -18.85 9.00 25.03
N ARG A 136 -19.54 8.09 24.32
CA ARG A 136 -20.94 8.23 23.96
C ARG A 136 -21.76 7.52 25.03
N PRO A 137 -22.22 8.21 26.09
CA PRO A 137 -23.16 7.59 27.02
C PRO A 137 -24.36 7.12 26.20
N ASP A 138 -24.86 5.92 26.48
CA ASP A 138 -26.18 5.53 26.05
C ASP A 138 -27.13 6.65 26.46
N ALA A 139 -27.67 7.37 25.47
CA ALA A 139 -28.58 8.49 25.69
C ALA A 139 -29.86 8.09 26.46
N ALA A 140 -30.00 6.81 26.81
CA ALA A 140 -31.07 6.25 27.60
C ALA A 140 -30.86 6.38 29.12
N ASN A 141 -29.64 6.51 29.63
CA ASN A 141 -29.38 6.47 31.08
C ASN A 141 -28.50 7.63 31.57
N VAL A 142 -28.95 8.87 31.32
CA VAL A 142 -28.45 10.00 32.13
C VAL A 142 -29.18 9.94 33.47
N THR A 143 -28.57 9.32 34.48
CA THR A 143 -29.03 9.45 35.86
C THR A 143 -28.76 10.89 36.30
N LEU A 144 -29.70 11.78 36.03
CA LEU A 144 -29.70 13.12 36.63
C LEU A 144 -29.90 12.95 38.13
N TYR A 145 -28.87 13.24 38.92
CA TYR A 145 -29.08 13.48 40.35
C TYR A 145 -29.94 14.74 40.46
N GLY A 146 -31.24 14.55 40.73
CA GLY A 146 -32.12 15.65 41.07
C GLY A 146 -31.56 16.39 42.29
N GLN A 147 -31.77 17.70 42.36
CA GLN A 147 -31.26 18.63 43.39
C GLN A 147 -31.71 18.30 44.84
N ARG A 148 -32.37 17.15 45.06
CA ARG A 148 -32.83 16.60 46.34
C ARG A 148 -32.29 15.20 46.67
N GLY A 149 -31.40 14.63 45.85
CA GLY A 149 -30.81 13.31 46.13
C GLY A 149 -31.75 12.12 45.92
N SER A 150 -32.84 12.28 45.15
CA SER A 150 -33.64 11.15 44.66
C SER A 150 -33.39 10.94 43.17
N ALA A 151 -33.06 9.70 42.79
CA ALA A 151 -33.12 9.28 41.40
C ALA A 151 -34.60 9.20 41.00
N ASP A 152 -35.05 10.13 40.17
CA ASP A 152 -36.41 10.10 39.62
C ASP A 152 -36.33 9.38 38.28
N ASP A 153 -36.79 8.14 38.26
CA ASP A 153 -36.85 7.32 37.06
C ASP A 153 -37.97 7.91 36.19
N THR A 154 -37.61 8.81 35.27
CA THR A 154 -38.54 9.37 34.29
C THR A 154 -38.79 8.33 33.19
N MET A 155 -39.21 7.14 33.60
CA MET A 155 -39.87 6.16 32.76
C MET A 155 -41.21 6.75 32.35
N GLY A 156 -41.23 7.30 31.14
CA GLY A 156 -42.43 7.70 30.44
C GLY A 156 -43.49 6.62 30.57
N SER A 157 -44.62 7.02 31.14
CA SER A 157 -45.89 6.31 31.18
C SER A 157 -46.13 5.51 29.90
N ARG A 158 -45.86 4.21 29.94
CA ARG A 158 -46.45 3.25 29.02
C ARG A 158 -47.66 2.64 29.72
N LEU A 159 -48.78 3.34 29.59
CA LEU A 159 -50.12 2.78 29.64
C LEU A 159 -50.18 1.56 28.70
N LEU A 160 -50.31 0.35 29.26
CA LEU A 160 -50.76 -0.84 28.53
C LEU A 160 -51.49 -1.78 29.51
N GLY A 161 -52.82 -1.63 29.53
CA GLY A 161 -53.79 -2.72 29.67
C GLY A 161 -53.97 -3.40 31.03
N SER A 162 -54.98 -2.95 31.79
CA SER A 162 -55.70 -3.79 32.75
C SER A 162 -57.03 -4.24 32.14
N ALA A 163 -57.14 -5.51 31.77
CA ALA A 163 -58.36 -6.35 31.74
C ALA A 163 -58.01 -7.73 31.18
#